data_AF-A0A388NYP2-F1
#
_entry.id   AF-A0A388NYP2-F1
#
_cell.length_a   1.000
_cell.length_b   1.000
_cell.length_c   1.000
_cell.angle_alpha   90.00
_cell.angle_beta   90.00
_cell.angle_gamma   90.00
#
_symmetry.space_group_name_H-M   'P 1'
#
loop_
_entity.id
_entity.type
_entity.pdbx_description
1 polymer ?
#
loop_
_entity_poly.entity_id
_entity_poly.type
_entity_poly.pdbx_seq_one_letter_code
_entity_poly.pdbx_strand_id
1 'polypeptide(L)'
;MDRKSLLREIEPVAGELLNRHLGVAKEWFPHEMVPYSRGKDFVAGEQWKDSDADFGAVNNEMSDAVRASLYVNLLTEDNLPYYFRDIDQLFGNDGAYGEWGRNWTAEEGRHSIVIRDYLTVTRAIDPIALERARMQQVRTGQVPAPLDLYEALAYLSMQELATRIAHRNTGKAMADEVGQAIMSRVGNDENLHYLFLPRFGNGGDRR
;
A
#
# COMPACT_ATOMS: atom_id res chain seq x y z
N MET A 1 29.47 -14.58 -3.29
CA MET A 1 28.52 -14.91 -4.37
C MET A 1 28.11 -13.61 -5.03
N ASP A 2 28.09 -13.51 -6.36
CA ASP A 2 27.58 -12.29 -7.01
C ASP A 2 26.04 -12.26 -7.02
N ARG A 3 25.45 -11.08 -7.24
CA ARG A 3 23.98 -10.88 -7.20
C ARG A 3 23.22 -11.79 -8.16
N LYS A 4 23.72 -12.02 -9.37
CA LYS A 4 23.04 -12.84 -10.38
C LYS A 4 23.04 -14.32 -9.98
N SER A 5 24.15 -14.77 -9.40
CA SER A 5 24.28 -16.13 -8.88
C SER A 5 23.34 -16.36 -7.70
N LEU A 6 23.21 -15.38 -6.80
CA LEU A 6 22.28 -15.44 -5.67
C LEU A 6 20.82 -15.47 -6.14
N LEU A 7 20.42 -14.57 -7.04
CA LEU A 7 19.05 -14.56 -7.59
C LEU A 7 18.68 -15.90 -8.23
N ARG A 8 19.58 -16.50 -9.01
CA ARG A 8 19.36 -17.83 -9.62
C ARG A 8 19.17 -18.94 -8.58
N GLU A 9 19.85 -18.85 -7.45
CA GLU A 9 19.74 -19.85 -6.38
C GLU A 9 18.39 -19.76 -5.66
N ILE A 10 17.87 -18.55 -5.45
CA ILE A 10 16.60 -18.32 -4.74
C ILE A 10 15.37 -18.32 -5.67
N GLU A 11 15.56 -18.25 -6.99
CA GLU A 11 14.51 -18.23 -8.01
C GLU A 11 13.47 -19.36 -7.88
N PRO A 12 13.83 -20.63 -7.61
CA PRO A 12 12.83 -21.69 -7.46
C PRO A 12 11.88 -21.44 -6.29
N VAL A 13 12.40 -20.93 -5.17
CA VAL A 13 11.60 -20.58 -3.99
C VAL A 13 10.69 -19.39 -4.32
N ALA A 14 11.19 -18.38 -5.03
CA ALA A 14 10.38 -17.26 -5.51
C ALA A 14 9.22 -17.73 -6.42
N GLY A 15 9.48 -18.71 -7.30
CA GLY A 15 8.45 -19.31 -8.14
C GLY A 15 7.34 -20.02 -7.34
N GLU A 16 7.70 -20.77 -6.30
CA GLU A 16 6.71 -21.39 -5.40
C GLU A 16 5.88 -20.34 -4.65
N LEU A 17 6.52 -19.28 -4.16
CA LEU A 17 5.87 -18.20 -3.42
C LEU A 17 4.97 -17.36 -4.33
N LEU A 18 5.38 -17.09 -5.56
CA LEU A 18 4.56 -16.43 -6.58
C LEU A 18 3.29 -17.25 -6.87
N ASN A 19 3.44 -18.53 -7.18
CA ASN A 19 2.30 -19.42 -7.45
C ASN A 19 1.33 -19.48 -6.27
N ARG A 20 1.87 -19.51 -5.04
CA ARG A 20 1.05 -19.44 -3.82
C ARG A 20 0.30 -18.10 -3.73
N HIS A 21 0.97 -16.97 -3.95
CA HIS A 21 0.35 -15.64 -3.93
C HIS A 21 -0.82 -15.58 -4.91
N LEU A 22 -0.56 -15.91 -6.17
CA LEU A 22 -1.58 -15.92 -7.24
C LEU A 22 -2.75 -16.87 -6.92
N GLY A 23 -2.49 -17.99 -6.24
CA GLY A 23 -3.53 -18.95 -5.84
C GLY A 23 -4.42 -18.51 -4.67
N VAL A 24 -4.00 -17.52 -3.86
CA VAL A 24 -4.77 -17.06 -2.68
C VAL A 24 -5.23 -15.62 -2.79
N ALA A 25 -4.58 -14.80 -3.62
CA ALA A 25 -4.96 -13.43 -3.90
C ALA A 25 -6.39 -13.41 -4.46
N LYS A 26 -7.23 -12.55 -3.90
CA LYS A 26 -8.60 -12.38 -4.35
C LYS A 26 -8.71 -11.05 -5.05
N GLU A 27 -9.23 -11.08 -6.26
CA GLU A 27 -9.50 -9.85 -6.99
C GLU A 27 -10.51 -8.98 -6.24
N TRP A 28 -10.28 -7.68 -6.31
CA TRP A 28 -11.15 -6.64 -5.80
C TRP A 28 -10.89 -5.36 -6.58
N PHE A 29 -11.89 -4.47 -6.59
CA PHE A 29 -11.85 -3.25 -7.36
C PHE A 29 -12.07 -2.03 -6.46
N PRO A 30 -11.21 -0.99 -6.53
CA PRO A 30 -11.39 0.22 -5.73
C PRO A 30 -12.79 0.83 -5.82
N HIS A 31 -13.37 0.85 -7.02
CA HIS A 31 -14.66 1.50 -7.26
C HIS A 31 -15.86 0.78 -6.62
N GLU A 32 -15.72 -0.49 -6.23
CA GLU A 32 -16.76 -1.22 -5.50
C GLU A 32 -16.72 -0.93 -3.98
N MET A 33 -15.62 -0.35 -3.49
CA MET A 33 -15.41 -0.09 -2.07
C MET A 33 -15.66 1.36 -1.68
N VAL A 34 -15.38 2.31 -2.57
CA VAL A 34 -15.51 3.74 -2.28
C VAL A 34 -16.99 4.15 -2.25
N PRO A 35 -17.44 4.93 -1.24
CA PRO A 35 -18.84 5.29 -1.09
C PRO A 35 -19.22 6.50 -1.97
N TYR A 36 -19.14 6.36 -3.30
CA TYR A 36 -19.30 7.48 -4.25
C TYR A 36 -20.60 8.27 -4.08
N SER A 37 -21.66 7.67 -3.52
CA SER A 37 -22.91 8.37 -3.19
C SER A 37 -22.76 9.50 -2.18
N ARG A 38 -21.68 9.51 -1.39
CA ARG A 38 -21.32 10.61 -0.47
C ARG A 38 -20.60 11.76 -1.18
N GLY A 39 -20.16 11.53 -2.42
CA GLY A 39 -19.46 12.51 -3.24
C GLY A 39 -20.35 13.69 -3.59
N LYS A 40 -19.74 14.88 -3.62
CA LYS A 40 -20.37 16.15 -4.00
C LYS A 40 -19.40 16.91 -4.89
N ASP A 41 -19.91 17.70 -5.82
CA ASP A 41 -19.09 18.55 -6.69
C ASP A 41 -18.25 19.55 -5.89
N PHE A 42 -17.01 19.76 -6.32
CA PHE A 42 -16.14 20.80 -5.77
C PHE A 42 -16.45 22.14 -6.43
N VAL A 43 -16.79 23.14 -5.62
CA VAL A 43 -17.06 24.50 -6.09
C VAL A 43 -15.74 25.27 -6.16
N ALA A 44 -15.41 25.82 -7.32
CA ALA A 44 -14.17 26.56 -7.52
C ALA A 44 -14.07 27.76 -6.57
N GLY A 45 -12.96 27.84 -5.83
CA GLY A 45 -12.68 28.94 -4.89
C GLY A 45 -13.19 28.72 -3.46
N GLU A 46 -14.04 27.72 -3.21
CA GLU A 46 -14.44 27.36 -1.85
C GLU A 46 -13.30 26.65 -1.12
N GLN A 47 -13.07 27.07 0.13
CA GLN A 47 -12.12 26.42 1.01
C GLN A 47 -12.79 25.26 1.72
N TRP A 48 -12.08 24.13 1.80
CA TRP A 48 -12.50 22.98 2.59
C TRP A 48 -12.65 23.36 4.07
N LYS A 49 -13.68 22.80 4.70
CA LYS A 49 -13.95 22.89 6.14
C LYS A 49 -14.20 21.51 6.68
N ASP A 50 -13.95 21.30 7.96
CA ASP A 50 -14.18 20.00 8.58
C ASP A 50 -15.64 19.51 8.44
N SER A 51 -16.61 20.44 8.45
CA SER A 51 -18.03 20.14 8.24
C SER A 51 -18.38 19.66 6.81
N ASP A 52 -17.44 19.71 5.87
CA ASP A 52 -17.64 19.16 4.53
C ASP A 52 -17.50 17.62 4.51
N ALA A 53 -16.87 17.05 5.56
CA ALA A 53 -16.63 15.62 5.66
C ALA A 53 -17.92 14.82 5.86
N ASP A 54 -17.99 13.63 5.25
CA ASP A 54 -19.12 12.71 5.36
C ASP A 54 -18.66 11.27 5.64
N PHE A 55 -18.81 10.89 6.91
CA PHE A 55 -18.45 9.57 7.43
C PHE A 55 -19.67 8.64 7.62
N GLY A 56 -20.78 8.92 6.92
CA GLY A 56 -21.93 8.02 6.80
C GLY A 56 -22.91 7.98 7.97
N ALA A 57 -22.65 8.71 9.06
CA ALA A 57 -23.57 8.84 10.18
C ALA A 57 -23.51 10.25 10.81
N VAL A 58 -24.64 10.69 11.37
CA VAL A 58 -24.74 11.99 12.07
C VAL A 58 -23.83 11.98 13.31
N ASN A 59 -22.99 13.00 13.45
CA ASN A 59 -21.97 13.13 14.50
C ASN A 59 -20.86 12.05 14.46
N ASN A 60 -20.70 11.33 13.35
CA ASN A 60 -19.49 10.55 13.14
C ASN A 60 -18.36 11.51 12.77
N GLU A 61 -17.32 11.59 13.60
CA GLU A 61 -16.15 12.44 13.40
C GLU A 61 -14.90 11.57 13.32
N MET A 62 -13.99 11.93 12.42
CA MET A 62 -12.68 11.31 12.32
C MET A 62 -11.65 12.17 13.02
N SER A 63 -10.95 11.59 14.00
CA SER A 63 -9.91 12.29 14.74
C SER A 63 -8.73 12.68 13.84
N ASP A 64 -8.04 13.76 14.21
CA ASP A 64 -6.85 14.24 13.50
C ASP A 64 -5.76 13.16 13.38
N ALA A 65 -5.62 12.30 14.39
CA ALA A 65 -4.67 11.20 14.36
C ALA A 65 -4.99 10.18 13.25
N VAL A 66 -6.27 9.86 13.05
CA VAL A 66 -6.70 8.94 11.98
C VAL A 66 -6.53 9.62 10.62
N ARG A 67 -6.88 10.91 10.49
CA ARG A 67 -6.65 11.68 9.25
C ARG A 67 -5.17 11.73 8.88
N ALA A 68 -4.31 12.04 9.86
CA ALA A 68 -2.86 12.05 9.67
C ALA A 68 -2.33 10.66 9.27
N SER A 69 -2.87 9.60 9.87
CA SER A 69 -2.50 8.23 9.50
C SER A 69 -2.92 7.88 8.07
N LEU A 70 -4.16 8.18 7.66
CA LEU A 70 -4.62 7.96 6.28
C LEU A 70 -3.81 8.78 5.27
N TYR A 71 -3.46 10.01 5.63
CA TYR A 71 -2.59 10.87 4.84
C TYR A 71 -1.22 10.22 4.60
N VAL A 72 -0.54 9.77 5.66
CA VAL A 72 0.78 9.13 5.54
C VAL A 72 0.68 7.79 4.81
N ASN A 73 -0.36 7.00 5.06
CA ASN A 73 -0.59 5.75 4.35
C ASN A 73 -0.69 6.02 2.84
N LEU A 74 -1.53 6.97 2.39
CA LEU A 74 -1.64 7.32 0.97
C LEU A 74 -0.31 7.80 0.37
N LEU A 75 0.42 8.69 1.06
CA LEU A 75 1.69 9.18 0.54
C LEU A 75 2.76 8.07 0.45
N THR A 76 2.68 7.08 1.32
CA THR A 76 3.53 5.89 1.23
C THR A 76 3.19 5.12 -0.04
N GLU A 77 1.91 4.83 -0.30
CA GLU A 77 1.46 4.14 -1.52
C GLU A 77 1.81 4.90 -2.80
N ASP A 78 1.65 6.23 -2.83
CA ASP A 78 1.94 7.04 -4.02
C ASP A 78 3.42 7.00 -4.46
N ASN A 79 4.33 6.62 -3.56
CA ASN A 79 5.75 6.54 -3.85
C ASN A 79 6.13 5.30 -4.69
N LEU A 80 5.14 4.49 -5.07
CA LEU A 80 5.21 3.28 -5.90
C LEU A 80 6.17 3.35 -7.10
N PRO A 81 6.26 4.45 -7.89
CA PRO A 81 7.21 4.50 -9.01
C PRO A 81 8.67 4.26 -8.59
N TYR A 82 9.03 4.68 -7.39
CA TYR A 82 10.38 4.50 -6.85
C TYR A 82 10.59 3.11 -6.27
N TYR A 83 9.56 2.53 -5.65
CA TYR A 83 9.62 1.14 -5.18
C TYR A 83 9.78 0.17 -6.35
N PHE A 84 9.01 0.34 -7.43
CA PHE A 84 9.13 -0.48 -8.63
C PHE A 84 10.53 -0.34 -9.26
N ARG A 85 11.05 0.89 -9.38
CA ARG A 85 12.42 1.13 -9.88
C ARG A 85 13.45 0.31 -9.09
N ASP A 86 13.37 0.32 -7.77
CA ASP A 86 14.37 -0.34 -6.92
C ASP A 86 14.22 -1.86 -6.98
N ILE A 87 12.99 -2.38 -6.98
CA ILE A 87 12.71 -3.81 -7.19
C ILE A 87 13.27 -4.27 -8.54
N ASP A 88 12.99 -3.55 -9.62
CA ASP A 88 13.46 -3.87 -10.97
C ASP A 88 15.00 -3.88 -11.06
N GLN A 89 15.66 -2.90 -10.45
CA GLN A 89 17.13 -2.82 -10.45
C GLN A 89 17.83 -3.92 -9.64
N LEU A 90 17.20 -4.38 -8.56
CA LEU A 90 17.78 -5.33 -7.62
C LEU A 90 17.47 -6.78 -7.99
N PHE A 91 16.24 -7.07 -8.39
CA PHE A 91 15.76 -8.42 -8.68
C PHE A 91 15.71 -8.73 -10.18
N GLY A 92 15.69 -7.71 -11.04
CA GLY A 92 15.52 -7.85 -12.47
C GLY A 92 14.04 -7.91 -12.89
N ASN A 93 13.81 -7.94 -14.20
CA ASN A 93 12.48 -7.89 -14.80
C ASN A 93 12.00 -9.23 -15.42
N ASP A 94 12.81 -10.28 -15.30
CA ASP A 94 12.52 -11.62 -15.81
C ASP A 94 12.24 -12.60 -14.66
N GLY A 95 11.70 -13.77 -15.00
CA GLY A 95 11.45 -14.85 -14.03
C GLY A 95 10.35 -14.52 -13.02
N ALA A 96 10.34 -15.29 -11.93
CA ALA A 96 9.38 -15.20 -10.83
C ALA A 96 9.46 -13.85 -10.11
N TYR A 97 10.66 -13.30 -9.87
CA TYR A 97 10.78 -11.97 -9.27
C TYR A 97 10.30 -10.84 -10.20
N GLY A 98 10.59 -10.93 -11.50
CA GLY A 98 10.09 -9.96 -12.46
C GLY A 98 8.57 -9.98 -12.59
N GLU A 99 7.98 -11.18 -12.62
CA GLU A 99 6.53 -11.36 -12.63
C GLU A 99 5.88 -10.89 -11.33
N TRP A 100 6.42 -11.29 -10.17
CA TRP A 100 5.97 -10.80 -8.88
C TRP A 100 6.07 -9.28 -8.79
N GLY A 101 7.21 -8.67 -9.16
CA GLY A 101 7.42 -7.23 -9.04
C GLY A 101 6.40 -6.42 -9.86
N ARG A 102 6.05 -6.88 -11.06
CA ARG A 102 4.97 -6.29 -11.86
C ARG A 102 3.60 -6.49 -11.23
N ASN A 103 3.30 -7.70 -10.74
CA ASN A 103 2.01 -7.99 -10.10
C ASN A 103 1.85 -7.17 -8.82
N TRP A 104 2.81 -7.25 -7.89
CA TRP A 104 2.90 -6.44 -6.68
C TRP A 104 2.68 -4.95 -6.99
N THR A 105 3.38 -4.41 -7.99
CA THR A 105 3.21 -3.00 -8.39
C THR A 105 1.79 -2.68 -8.83
N ALA A 106 1.14 -3.59 -9.57
CA ALA A 106 -0.26 -3.40 -9.97
C ALA A 106 -1.21 -3.48 -8.79
N GLU A 107 -0.94 -4.35 -7.80
CA GLU A 107 -1.73 -4.47 -6.58
C GLU A 107 -1.61 -3.20 -5.72
N GLU A 108 -0.38 -2.72 -5.48
CA GLU A 108 -0.09 -1.49 -4.73
C GLU A 108 -0.70 -0.24 -5.37
N GLY A 109 -0.70 -0.18 -6.71
CA GLY A 109 -1.37 0.91 -7.43
C GLY A 109 -2.84 1.04 -7.05
N ARG A 110 -3.52 -0.08 -6.77
CA ARG A 110 -4.92 -0.07 -6.31
C ARG A 110 -5.06 0.46 -4.88
N HIS A 111 -4.06 0.29 -4.02
CA HIS A 111 -4.07 0.80 -2.64
C HIS A 111 -4.12 2.33 -2.64
N SER A 112 -3.21 2.98 -3.36
CA SER A 112 -3.23 4.45 -3.51
C SER A 112 -4.59 4.93 -4.05
N ILE A 113 -5.10 4.28 -5.11
CA ILE A 113 -6.38 4.68 -5.73
C ILE A 113 -7.53 4.62 -4.72
N VAL A 114 -7.73 3.49 -4.03
CA VAL A 114 -8.88 3.32 -3.14
C VAL A 114 -8.81 4.27 -1.93
N ILE A 115 -7.62 4.48 -1.36
CA ILE A 115 -7.43 5.38 -0.22
C ILE A 115 -7.67 6.83 -0.65
N ARG A 116 -7.09 7.24 -1.78
CA ARG A 116 -7.25 8.59 -2.33
C ARG A 116 -8.71 8.90 -2.67
N ASP A 117 -9.40 7.96 -3.30
CA ASP A 117 -10.79 8.13 -3.67
C ASP A 117 -11.69 8.18 -2.43
N TYR A 118 -11.45 7.33 -1.43
CA TYR A 118 -12.14 7.42 -0.13
C TYR A 118 -11.96 8.81 0.49
N LEU A 119 -10.72 9.29 0.62
CA LEU A 119 -10.41 10.61 1.19
C LEU A 119 -11.09 11.76 0.42
N THR A 120 -11.11 11.65 -0.92
CA THR A 120 -11.71 12.67 -1.79
C THR A 120 -13.23 12.68 -1.71
N VAL A 121 -13.86 11.50 -1.82
CA VAL A 121 -15.32 11.33 -1.83
C VAL A 121 -15.92 11.69 -0.49
N THR A 122 -15.30 11.26 0.61
CA THR A 122 -15.75 11.58 1.97
C THR A 122 -15.31 12.96 2.43
N ARG A 123 -14.44 13.64 1.66
CA ARG A 123 -13.80 14.92 2.05
C ARG A 123 -13.14 14.86 3.43
N ALA A 124 -12.57 13.70 3.76
CA ALA A 124 -11.93 13.43 5.05
C ALA A 124 -10.69 14.29 5.30
N ILE A 125 -10.10 14.88 4.26
CA ILE A 125 -8.96 15.79 4.35
C ILE A 125 -9.18 16.86 3.29
N ASP A 126 -8.65 18.07 3.51
CA ASP A 126 -8.58 19.10 2.48
C ASP A 126 -7.95 18.53 1.19
N PRO A 127 -8.72 18.40 0.10
CA PRO A 127 -8.24 17.79 -1.14
C PRO A 127 -7.12 18.61 -1.79
N ILE A 128 -7.08 19.93 -1.60
CA ILE A 128 -6.02 20.77 -2.16
C ILE A 128 -4.70 20.50 -1.44
N ALA A 129 -4.73 20.45 -0.11
CA ALA A 129 -3.57 20.08 0.70
C ALA A 129 -3.10 18.66 0.36
N LEU A 130 -4.03 17.72 0.23
CA LEU A 130 -3.73 16.34 -0.13
C LEU A 130 -3.04 16.24 -1.49
N GLU A 131 -3.61 16.81 -2.57
CA GLU A 131 -3.01 16.70 -3.91
C GLU A 131 -1.65 17.41 -4.01
N ARG A 132 -1.45 18.53 -3.28
CA ARG A 132 -0.12 19.17 -3.17
C ARG A 132 0.90 18.25 -2.52
N ALA A 133 0.51 17.58 -1.43
CA ALA A 133 1.36 16.66 -0.72
C ALA A 133 1.75 15.45 -1.58
N ARG A 134 0.78 14.86 -2.29
CA ARG A 134 1.02 13.74 -3.23
C ARG A 134 2.03 14.15 -4.29
N MET A 135 1.87 15.33 -4.89
CA MET A 135 2.83 15.88 -5.84
C MET A 135 4.22 16.08 -5.23
N GLN A 136 4.30 16.59 -4.00
CA GLN A 136 5.58 16.78 -3.31
C GLN A 136 6.25 15.43 -3.03
N GLN A 137 5.53 14.47 -2.46
CA GLN A 137 6.01 13.14 -2.12
C GLN A 137 6.69 12.50 -3.33
N VAL A 138 5.95 12.36 -4.43
CA VAL A 138 6.47 11.74 -5.65
C VAL A 138 7.60 12.57 -6.27
N ARG A 139 7.53 13.91 -6.31
CA ARG A 139 8.63 14.72 -6.86
C ARG A 139 9.94 14.59 -6.10
N THR A 140 9.88 14.34 -4.79
CA THR A 140 11.09 14.22 -3.96
C THR A 140 11.71 12.83 -4.01
N GLY A 141 10.93 11.80 -4.36
CA GLY A 141 11.40 10.43 -4.56
C GLY A 141 12.17 9.85 -3.38
N GLN A 142 11.84 10.27 -2.16
CA GLN A 142 12.51 9.80 -0.96
C GLN A 142 12.10 8.36 -0.71
N VAL A 143 13.00 7.43 -1.03
CA VAL A 143 12.85 6.00 -0.77
C VAL A 143 14.12 5.47 -0.11
N PRO A 144 14.03 4.35 0.61
CA PRO A 144 15.21 3.68 1.11
C PRO A 144 16.14 3.23 -0.02
N ALA A 145 17.44 3.27 0.25
CA ALA A 145 18.48 2.95 -0.71
C ALA A 145 19.27 1.72 -0.22
N PRO A 146 18.68 0.51 -0.27
CA PRO A 146 19.36 -0.71 0.16
C PRO A 146 20.63 -0.94 -0.67
N LEU A 147 21.72 -1.33 -0.01
CA LEU A 147 23.05 -1.48 -0.62
C LEU A 147 23.17 -2.77 -1.44
N ASP A 148 22.45 -3.82 -1.03
CA ASP A 148 22.48 -5.13 -1.67
C ASP A 148 21.13 -5.87 -1.57
N LEU A 149 21.09 -7.09 -2.11
CA LEU A 149 19.88 -7.92 -2.16
C LEU A 149 19.40 -8.36 -0.77
N TYR A 150 20.32 -8.58 0.18
CA TYR A 150 19.95 -9.00 1.53
C TYR A 150 19.27 -7.87 2.28
N GLU A 151 19.85 -6.67 2.20
CA GLU A 151 19.26 -5.46 2.77
C GLU A 151 17.93 -5.14 2.12
N ALA A 152 17.81 -5.30 0.80
CA ALA A 152 16.56 -5.08 0.07
C ALA A 152 15.45 -6.05 0.51
N LEU A 153 15.75 -7.35 0.60
CA LEU A 153 14.81 -8.36 1.08
C LEU A 153 14.39 -8.12 2.53
N ALA A 154 15.34 -7.76 3.40
CA ALA A 154 15.06 -7.42 4.79
C ALA A 154 14.19 -6.15 4.89
N TYR A 155 14.52 -5.11 4.11
CA TYR A 155 13.78 -3.86 4.07
C TYR A 155 12.35 -4.09 3.59
N LEU A 156 12.16 -4.74 2.43
CA LEU A 156 10.83 -5.05 1.91
C LEU A 156 10.02 -5.87 2.94
N SER A 157 10.63 -6.86 3.59
CA SER A 157 9.91 -7.69 4.56
C SER A 157 9.43 -6.88 5.76
N MET A 158 10.26 -5.94 6.23
CA MET A 158 9.90 -5.08 7.34
C MET A 158 8.89 -4.01 6.94
N GLN A 159 9.01 -3.47 5.72
CA GLN A 159 8.11 -2.43 5.21
C GLN A 159 6.70 -3.01 5.04
N GLU A 160 6.54 -4.16 4.39
CA GLU A 160 5.26 -4.87 4.21
C GLU A 160 4.59 -5.24 5.54
N LEU A 161 5.40 -5.64 6.52
CA LEU A 161 4.88 -5.90 7.86
C LEU A 161 4.42 -4.60 8.55
N ALA A 162 5.17 -3.50 8.37
CA ALA A 162 4.86 -2.21 8.97
C ALA A 162 3.60 -1.59 8.37
N THR A 163 3.45 -1.56 7.05
CA THR A 163 2.26 -1.08 6.32
C THR A 163 1.03 -1.90 6.67
N ARG A 164 1.14 -3.23 6.69
CA ARG A 164 0.08 -4.12 7.20
C ARG A 164 -0.41 -3.72 8.59
N ILE A 165 0.51 -3.47 9.52
CA ILE A 165 0.17 -3.07 10.90
C ILE A 165 -0.45 -1.67 10.90
N ALA A 166 0.13 -0.73 10.16
CA ALA A 166 -0.36 0.64 10.03
C ALA A 166 -1.80 0.65 9.51
N HIS A 167 -2.04 0.09 8.32
CA HIS A 167 -3.37 0.03 7.70
C HIS A 167 -4.41 -0.62 8.63
N ARG A 168 -4.09 -1.76 9.25
CA ARG A 168 -5.02 -2.42 10.20
C ARG A 168 -5.32 -1.57 11.42
N ASN A 169 -4.33 -0.88 11.98
CA ASN A 169 -4.53 -0.04 13.15
C ASN A 169 -5.31 1.24 12.79
N THR A 170 -5.04 1.85 11.63
CA THR A 170 -5.84 2.96 11.09
C THR A 170 -7.29 2.52 10.95
N GLY A 171 -7.54 1.38 10.29
CA GLY A 171 -8.88 0.82 10.15
C GLY A 171 -9.59 0.62 11.49
N LYS A 172 -8.95 -0.01 12.48
CA LYS A 172 -9.54 -0.21 13.82
C LYS A 172 -9.89 1.09 14.55
N ALA A 173 -9.19 2.19 14.24
CA ALA A 173 -9.44 3.49 14.85
C ALA A 173 -10.53 4.30 14.13
N MET A 174 -10.99 3.85 12.95
CA MET A 174 -12.06 4.50 12.21
C MET A 174 -13.43 4.05 12.71
N ALA A 175 -14.38 4.99 12.80
CA ALA A 175 -15.78 4.67 13.08
C ALA A 175 -16.60 4.40 11.79
N ASP A 176 -16.18 4.94 10.63
CA ASP A 176 -16.81 4.67 9.34
C ASP A 176 -16.47 3.26 8.82
N GLU A 177 -17.47 2.38 8.80
CA GLU A 177 -17.34 0.97 8.39
C GLU A 177 -16.76 0.80 6.98
N VAL A 178 -17.06 1.73 6.06
CA VAL A 178 -16.52 1.68 4.69
C VAL A 178 -15.01 1.89 4.71
N GLY A 179 -14.55 2.90 5.47
CA GLY A 179 -13.14 3.14 5.68
C GLY A 179 -12.44 1.97 6.37
N GLN A 180 -13.07 1.37 7.40
CA GLN A 180 -12.54 0.15 8.04
C GLN A 180 -12.36 -1.00 7.04
N ALA A 181 -13.35 -1.22 6.17
CA ALA A 181 -13.32 -2.27 5.17
C ALA A 181 -12.20 -2.05 4.14
N ILE A 182 -12.00 -0.80 3.68
CA ILE A 182 -10.90 -0.43 2.78
C ILE A 182 -9.55 -0.72 3.45
N MET A 183 -9.33 -0.22 4.67
CA MET A 183 -8.05 -0.43 5.35
C MET A 183 -7.77 -1.90 5.69
N SER A 184 -8.83 -2.67 5.98
CA SER A 184 -8.75 -4.12 6.16
C SER A 184 -8.38 -4.84 4.86
N ARG A 185 -8.93 -4.40 3.72
CA ARG A 185 -8.61 -4.95 2.40
C ARG A 185 -7.14 -4.71 2.05
N VAL A 186 -6.70 -3.46 2.10
CA VAL A 186 -5.32 -3.08 1.82
C VAL A 186 -4.37 -3.84 2.74
N GLY A 187 -4.60 -3.82 4.06
CA GLY A 187 -3.77 -4.56 5.02
C GLY A 187 -3.83 -6.10 4.90
N ASN A 188 -4.71 -6.67 4.07
CA ASN A 188 -4.67 -8.09 3.71
C ASN A 188 -3.77 -8.34 2.51
N ASP A 189 -3.73 -7.43 1.54
CA ASP A 189 -2.82 -7.53 0.38
C ASP A 189 -1.36 -7.39 0.86
N GLU A 190 -1.03 -6.43 1.73
CA GLU A 190 0.29 -6.32 2.39
C GLU A 190 0.70 -7.60 3.13
N ASN A 191 -0.28 -8.31 3.70
CA ASN A 191 0.00 -9.59 4.37
C ASN A 191 0.36 -10.67 3.35
N LEU A 192 -0.23 -10.66 2.15
CA LEU A 192 0.12 -11.59 1.09
C LEU A 192 1.49 -11.25 0.50
N HIS A 193 1.79 -9.97 0.29
CA HIS A 193 3.11 -9.48 -0.12
C HIS A 193 4.20 -9.86 0.89
N TYR A 194 3.96 -9.62 2.18
CA TYR A 194 4.84 -10.08 3.25
C TYR A 194 5.07 -11.60 3.23
N LEU A 195 4.06 -12.40 2.85
CA LEU A 195 4.18 -13.85 2.76
C LEU A 195 4.96 -14.33 1.52
N PHE A 196 5.09 -13.49 0.49
CA PHE A 196 5.98 -13.74 -0.64
C PHE A 196 7.45 -13.60 -0.25
N LEU A 197 7.77 -12.72 0.71
CA LEU A 197 9.16 -12.46 1.06
C LEU A 197 9.77 -13.59 1.91
N PRO A 198 11.04 -13.96 1.68
CA PRO A 198 11.73 -14.99 2.46
C PRO A 198 11.73 -14.64 3.95
N ARG A 199 11.33 -15.60 4.78
CA ARG A 199 11.39 -15.42 6.23
C ARG A 199 12.82 -15.58 6.73
N PHE A 200 13.44 -14.49 7.14
CA PHE A 200 14.66 -14.57 7.94
C PHE A 200 14.31 -15.09 9.34
N GLY A 201 14.76 -16.30 9.67
CA GLY A 201 14.58 -16.89 11.00
C GLY A 201 13.50 -17.96 11.14
N ASN A 202 13.49 -18.98 10.28
CA ASN A 202 12.96 -20.30 10.62
C ASN A 202 13.69 -21.40 9.84
N GLY A 203 15.01 -21.51 10.09
CA GLY A 203 15.77 -22.74 9.85
C GLY A 203 15.59 -23.76 10.98
N GLY A 204 14.36 -23.91 11.47
CA GLY A 204 14.02 -24.75 12.62
C GLY A 204 12.77 -25.57 12.33
N ASP A 205 13.01 -26.77 11.80
CA ASP A 205 12.21 -28.00 11.86
C ASP A 205 10.67 -27.87 11.79
N ARG A 206 10.11 -28.27 10.64
CA ARG A 206 8.82 -28.97 10.60
C ARG A 206 8.98 -30.23 9.76
N ARG A 207 9.42 -31.29 10.41
CA ARG A 207 8.91 -32.63 10.13
C ARG A 207 7.62 -32.87 10.89
#